data_AF-A0A0F8YL21-F1
#
_entry.id   AF-A0A0F8YL21-F1
#
_cell.length_a   1.000
_cell.length_b   1.000
_cell.length_c   1.000
_cell.angle_alpha   90.00
_cell.angle_beta   90.00
_cell.angle_gamma   90.00
#
_symmetry.space_group_name_H-M   'P 1'
#
loop_
_entity.id
_entity.type
_entity.pdbx_description
1 polymer ?
#
loop_
_entity_poly.entity_id
_entity_poly.type
_entity_poly.pdbx_seq_one_letter_code
_entity_poly.pdbx_strand_id
1 'polypeptide(L)'
;MVAPSRTPEARSKYYQAHLDDWQAYNREYYLNHRAERLAYNQVHREEQLAYQQTYGQAHREERKMKKAEMQQRLSQLKLCAGCCRCGYAANSVALAFHHARDDKDISIANAVRRGWGWERIETELEKCDVVCHNCHAIIHWGK
;
A
#
# COMPACT_ATOMS: atom_id res chain seq x y z
N MET A 1 2.86 34.76 -5.28
CA MET A 1 3.74 33.58 -5.15
C MET A 1 4.45 33.38 -6.48
N VAL A 2 5.78 33.39 -6.51
CA VAL A 2 6.56 33.10 -7.73
C VAL A 2 6.40 31.62 -8.04
N ALA A 3 6.02 31.28 -9.27
CA ALA A 3 5.83 29.89 -9.68
C ALA A 3 7.19 29.16 -9.71
N PRO A 4 7.29 27.92 -9.21
CA PRO A 4 8.54 27.16 -9.25
C PRO A 4 8.97 26.82 -10.68
N SER A 5 10.28 26.62 -10.86
CA SER A 5 10.88 26.07 -12.08
C SER A 5 10.18 24.78 -12.52
N ARG A 6 10.16 24.50 -13.83
CA ARG A 6 9.46 23.35 -14.41
C ARG A 6 10.17 22.01 -14.18
N THR A 7 11.41 22.00 -13.71
CA THR A 7 12.14 20.74 -13.48
C THR A 7 11.64 20.01 -12.22
N PRO A 8 11.50 18.66 -12.25
CA PRO A 8 11.02 17.89 -11.09
C PRO A 8 11.79 18.16 -9.80
N GLU A 9 13.12 18.26 -9.89
CA GLU A 9 14.02 18.46 -8.74
C GLU A 9 13.83 19.84 -8.13
N ALA A 10 13.67 20.87 -8.95
CA ALA A 10 13.43 22.24 -8.47
C ALA A 10 12.03 22.39 -7.86
N ARG A 11 11.01 21.71 -8.42
CA ARG A 11 9.67 21.64 -7.81
C ARG A 11 9.70 20.95 -6.46
N SER A 12 10.39 19.82 -6.35
CA SER A 12 10.52 19.07 -5.09
C SER A 12 11.16 19.93 -4.00
N LYS A 13 12.28 20.60 -4.30
CA LYS A 13 12.95 21.52 -3.36
C LYS A 13 12.06 22.70 -2.98
N TYR A 14 11.34 23.28 -3.94
CA TYR A 14 10.41 24.38 -3.67
C TYR A 14 9.28 23.96 -2.71
N TYR A 15 8.61 22.84 -2.98
CA TYR A 15 7.53 22.37 -2.10
C TYR A 15 8.03 21.96 -0.72
N GLN A 16 9.26 21.44 -0.60
CA GLN A 16 9.88 21.17 0.70
C GLN A 16 10.16 22.45 1.48
N ALA A 17 10.72 23.48 0.83
CA ALA A 17 11.02 24.76 1.45
C ALA A 17 9.78 25.59 1.81
N HIS A 18 8.65 25.34 1.14
CA HIS A 18 7.37 26.04 1.34
C HIS A 18 6.25 25.12 1.84
N LEU A 19 6.61 24.02 2.51
CA LEU A 19 5.66 22.99 2.89
C LEU A 19 4.58 23.55 3.82
N ASP A 20 4.98 24.34 4.82
CA ASP A 20 4.06 24.88 5.83
C ASP A 20 3.09 25.90 5.23
N ASP A 21 3.60 26.84 4.42
CA ASP A 21 2.78 27.81 3.71
C ASP A 21 1.80 27.13 2.74
N TRP A 22 2.26 26.12 2.02
CA TRP A 22 1.42 25.34 1.09
C TRP A 22 0.35 24.54 1.83
N GLN A 23 0.69 23.94 2.99
CA GLN A 23 -0.26 23.23 3.83
C GLN A 23 -1.30 24.18 4.45
N ALA A 24 -0.87 25.36 4.92
CA ALA A 24 -1.75 26.37 5.47
C ALA A 24 -2.74 26.89 4.41
N TYR A 25 -2.23 27.25 3.22
CA TYR A 25 -3.03 27.66 2.07
C TYR A 25 -4.05 26.58 1.68
N ASN A 26 -3.60 25.33 1.50
CA ASN A 26 -4.50 24.24 1.13
C ASN A 26 -5.57 23.99 2.19
N ARG A 27 -5.20 24.03 3.48
CA ARG A 27 -6.15 23.84 4.58
C ARG A 27 -7.25 24.89 4.52
N GLU A 28 -6.88 26.16 4.42
CA GLU A 28 -7.83 27.27 4.31
C GLU A 28 -8.71 27.14 3.06
N TYR A 29 -8.10 26.88 1.90
CA TYR A 29 -8.82 26.65 0.64
C TYR A 29 -9.87 25.54 0.79
N TYR A 30 -9.48 24.36 1.29
CA TYR A 30 -10.41 23.23 1.44
C TYR A 30 -11.48 23.46 2.50
N LEU A 31 -11.18 24.22 3.56
CA LEU A 31 -12.18 24.61 4.57
C LEU A 31 -13.24 25.51 3.95
N ASN A 32 -12.82 26.54 3.22
CA ASN A 32 -13.72 27.52 2.60
C ASN A 32 -14.61 26.87 1.52
N HIS A 33 -14.09 25.89 0.76
CA HIS A 33 -14.85 25.21 -0.30
C HIS A 33 -15.53 23.92 0.18
N ARG A 34 -15.55 23.64 1.49
CA ARG A 34 -16.10 22.38 2.02
C ARG A 34 -17.58 22.21 1.69
N ALA A 35 -18.39 23.26 1.92
CA ALA A 35 -19.83 23.22 1.71
C ALA A 35 -20.19 22.99 0.23
N GLU A 36 -19.54 23.73 -0.67
CA GLU A 36 -19.71 23.60 -2.12
C GLU A 36 -19.32 22.21 -2.61
N ARG A 37 -18.17 21.68 -2.17
CA ARG A 37 -17.74 20.32 -2.53
C ARG A 37 -18.70 19.24 -2.04
N LEU A 38 -19.24 19.39 -0.82
CA LEU A 38 -20.22 18.46 -0.28
C LEU A 38 -21.53 18.50 -1.08
N ALA A 39 -22.03 19.71 -1.41
CA ALA A 39 -23.21 19.88 -2.23
C ALA A 39 -23.01 19.26 -3.63
N TYR A 40 -21.87 19.51 -4.26
CA TYR A 40 -21.50 18.90 -5.54
C TYR A 40 -21.50 17.37 -5.46
N ASN A 41 -20.81 16.79 -4.47
CA ASN A 41 -20.76 15.34 -4.29
C ASN A 41 -22.14 14.73 -4.00
N GLN A 42 -23.03 15.46 -3.31
CA GLN A 42 -24.37 15.01 -3.03
C GLN A 42 -25.22 14.94 -4.30
N VAL A 43 -25.18 15.98 -5.13
CA VAL A 43 -25.91 16.02 -6.41
C VAL A 43 -25.39 14.96 -7.37
N HIS A 44 -24.08 14.75 -7.43
CA HIS A 44 -23.46 13.75 -8.31
C HIS A 44 -23.30 12.36 -7.67
N ARG A 45 -23.94 12.09 -6.52
CA ARG A 45 -23.73 10.85 -5.78
C ARG A 45 -24.06 9.60 -6.60
N GLU A 46 -25.22 9.61 -7.27
CA GLU A 46 -25.69 8.47 -8.07
C GLU A 46 -24.79 8.22 -9.27
N GLU A 47 -24.40 9.28 -9.98
CA GLU A 47 -23.47 9.24 -11.10
C GLU A 47 -22.10 8.70 -10.66
N GLN A 48 -21.56 9.19 -9.54
CA GLN A 48 -20.29 8.73 -8.98
C GLN A 48 -20.36 7.24 -8.58
N LEU A 49 -21.47 6.80 -7.96
CA LEU A 49 -21.67 5.40 -7.61
C LEU A 49 -21.80 4.51 -8.84
N ALA A 50 -22.56 4.95 -9.86
CA ALA A 50 -22.68 4.23 -11.12
C ALA A 50 -21.33 4.10 -11.84
N TYR A 51 -20.55 5.18 -11.89
CA TYR A 51 -19.18 5.16 -12.40
C TYR A 51 -18.28 4.19 -11.61
N GLN A 52 -18.30 4.24 -10.28
CA GLN A 52 -17.52 3.33 -9.44
C GLN A 52 -17.90 1.86 -9.66
N GLN A 53 -19.19 1.57 -9.84
CA GLN A 53 -19.68 0.22 -10.13
C GLN A 53 -19.20 -0.27 -11.49
N THR A 54 -19.43 0.49 -12.56
CA THR A 54 -19.03 0.10 -13.91
C THR A 54 -17.51 -0.02 -14.03
N TYR A 55 -16.76 0.93 -13.47
CA TYR A 55 -15.30 0.88 -13.39
C TYR A 55 -14.82 -0.34 -12.58
N GLY A 56 -15.45 -0.62 -11.44
CA GLY A 56 -15.15 -1.79 -10.62
C GLY A 56 -15.38 -3.11 -11.35
N GLN A 57 -16.46 -3.21 -12.14
CA GLN A 57 -16.77 -4.37 -12.96
C GLN A 57 -15.78 -4.52 -14.12
N ALA A 58 -15.52 -3.45 -14.87
CA ALA A 58 -14.62 -3.46 -16.02
C ALA A 58 -13.20 -3.92 -15.65
N HIS A 59 -12.72 -3.54 -14.46
CA HIS A 59 -11.38 -3.90 -13.98
C HIS A 59 -11.37 -5.10 -13.02
N ARG A 60 -12.48 -5.81 -12.83
CA ARG A 60 -12.57 -6.92 -11.87
C ARG A 60 -11.62 -8.05 -12.21
N GLU A 61 -11.65 -8.53 -13.45
CA GLU A 61 -10.81 -9.65 -13.88
C GLU A 61 -9.34 -9.25 -13.93
N GLU A 62 -9.02 -8.04 -14.39
CA GLU A 62 -7.65 -7.52 -14.36
C GLU A 62 -7.09 -7.48 -12.92
N ARG A 63 -7.87 -6.96 -11.96
CA ARG A 63 -7.48 -6.94 -10.54
C ARG A 63 -7.32 -8.35 -9.97
N LYS A 64 -8.19 -9.29 -10.36
CA LYS A 64 -8.10 -10.69 -9.96
C LYS A 64 -6.83 -11.35 -10.51
N MET A 65 -6.51 -11.12 -11.78
CA MET A 65 -5.30 -11.63 -12.42
C MET A 65 -4.04 -11.06 -11.76
N LYS A 66 -3.94 -9.74 -11.60
CA LYS A 66 -2.82 -9.08 -10.91
C LYS A 66 -2.64 -9.59 -9.48
N LYS A 67 -3.74 -9.80 -8.75
CA LYS A 67 -3.69 -10.36 -7.41
C LYS A 67 -3.18 -11.80 -7.42
N ALA A 68 -3.63 -12.64 -8.35
CA ALA A 68 -3.20 -14.02 -8.47
C ALA A 68 -1.71 -14.12 -8.81
N GLU A 69 -1.24 -13.32 -9.78
CA GLU A 69 0.18 -13.20 -10.15
C GLU A 69 1.04 -12.81 -8.94
N MET A 70 0.60 -11.78 -8.22
CA MET A 70 1.27 -11.32 -7.00
C MET A 70 1.34 -12.42 -5.93
N GLN A 71 0.24 -13.13 -5.69
CA GLN A 71 0.19 -14.22 -4.73
C GLN A 71 1.08 -15.41 -5.14
N GLN A 72 1.17 -15.71 -6.43
CA GLN A 72 2.06 -16.73 -6.96
C GLN A 72 3.52 -16.35 -6.73
N ARG A 73 3.90 -15.11 -7.06
CA ARG A 73 5.26 -14.60 -6.85
C ARG A 73 5.67 -14.65 -5.38
N LEU A 74 4.80 -14.20 -4.48
CA LEU A 74 5.04 -14.29 -3.04
C LEU A 74 5.13 -15.74 -2.54
N SER A 75 4.34 -16.65 -3.11
CA SER A 75 4.39 -18.07 -2.76
C SER A 75 5.73 -18.70 -3.15
N GLN A 76 6.24 -18.36 -4.34
CA GLN A 76 7.57 -18.80 -4.80
C GLN A 76 8.67 -18.25 -3.89
N LEU A 77 8.64 -16.96 -3.55
CA LEU A 77 9.61 -16.36 -2.64
C LEU A 77 9.64 -17.04 -1.28
N LYS A 78 8.47 -17.35 -0.71
CA LYS A 78 8.38 -18.11 0.55
C LYS A 78 9.04 -19.47 0.44
N LEU A 79 8.75 -20.23 -0.61
CA LEU A 79 9.32 -21.58 -0.81
C LEU A 79 10.83 -21.53 -1.02
N CYS A 80 11.32 -20.59 -1.82
CA CYS A 80 12.75 -20.41 -2.08
C CYS A 80 13.52 -20.03 -0.81
N ALA A 81 12.94 -19.16 0.03
CA ALA A 81 13.57 -18.77 1.29
C ALA A 81 13.49 -19.87 2.36
N GLY A 82 12.34 -20.55 2.45
CA GLY A 82 12.05 -21.47 3.54
C GLY A 82 11.95 -20.76 4.90
N CYS A 83 11.56 -21.50 5.94
CA CYS A 83 11.55 -20.96 7.30
C CYS A 83 12.99 -20.78 7.80
N CYS A 84 13.38 -19.54 8.13
CA CYS A 84 14.71 -19.23 8.65
C CYS A 84 15.02 -19.83 10.03
N ARG A 85 14.00 -20.35 10.74
CA ARG A 85 14.14 -20.96 12.08
C ARG A 85 14.27 -22.49 12.05
N CYS A 86 13.41 -23.15 11.27
CA CYS A 86 13.33 -24.63 11.25
C CYS A 86 13.55 -25.26 9.88
N GLY A 87 13.79 -24.45 8.83
CA GLY A 87 14.08 -24.94 7.48
C GLY A 87 12.86 -25.44 6.70
N TYR A 88 11.65 -25.40 7.27
CA TYR A 88 10.44 -25.83 6.55
C TYR A 88 10.26 -25.07 5.23
N ALA A 89 10.17 -25.78 4.11
CA ALA A 89 10.03 -25.22 2.77
C ALA A 89 9.10 -26.03 1.85
N ALA A 90 8.28 -26.92 2.42
CA ALA A 90 7.47 -27.85 1.61
C ALA A 90 6.16 -27.22 1.07
N ASN A 91 5.60 -26.21 1.74
CA ASN A 91 4.36 -25.57 1.33
C ASN A 91 4.33 -24.07 1.70
N SER A 92 4.08 -23.19 0.73
CA SER A 92 4.05 -21.75 0.93
C SER A 92 2.94 -21.28 1.88
N VAL A 93 1.85 -22.04 2.01
CA VAL A 93 0.72 -21.70 2.88
C VAL A 93 1.11 -21.77 4.34
N ALA A 94 2.01 -22.69 4.72
CA ALA A 94 2.50 -22.78 6.10
C ALA A 94 3.60 -21.75 6.42
N LEU A 95 3.99 -20.92 5.44
CA LEU A 95 5.00 -19.88 5.58
C LEU A 95 4.38 -18.48 5.62
N ALA A 96 4.97 -17.60 6.41
CA ALA A 96 4.55 -16.22 6.62
C ALA A 96 5.77 -15.29 6.55
N PHE A 97 5.53 -14.05 6.15
CA PHE A 97 6.51 -12.96 6.28
C PHE A 97 6.37 -12.38 7.68
N HIS A 98 7.45 -12.37 8.43
CA HIS A 98 7.55 -11.82 9.78
C HIS A 98 8.43 -10.58 9.76
N HIS A 99 7.89 -9.46 10.20
CA HIS A 99 8.68 -8.26 10.43
C HIS A 99 9.56 -8.45 11.67
N ALA A 100 10.87 -8.40 11.50
CA ALA A 100 11.82 -8.62 12.60
C ALA A 100 11.72 -7.55 13.71
N ARG A 101 11.20 -6.37 13.36
CA ARG A 101 10.93 -5.26 14.27
C ARG A 101 9.42 -5.01 14.32
N ASP A 102 8.90 -4.62 15.48
CA ASP A 102 7.49 -4.26 15.68
C ASP A 102 7.20 -2.86 15.08
N ASP A 103 7.60 -2.71 13.83
CA ASP A 103 7.41 -1.49 13.07
C ASP A 103 5.92 -1.42 12.71
N LYS A 104 5.33 -0.21 12.73
CA LYS A 104 3.92 0.05 12.37
C LYS A 104 3.64 -0.16 10.87
N ASP A 105 4.38 -1.05 10.23
CA ASP A 105 4.36 -1.31 8.82
C ASP A 105 3.21 -2.24 8.44
N ILE A 106 2.75 -2.08 7.21
CA ILE A 106 1.61 -2.84 6.67
C ILE A 106 2.10 -4.23 6.30
N SER A 107 1.46 -5.27 6.83
CA SER A 107 1.78 -6.65 6.44
C SER A 107 1.74 -6.84 4.91
N ILE A 108 2.63 -7.68 4.36
CA ILE A 108 2.70 -7.96 2.92
C ILE A 108 1.33 -8.38 2.35
N ALA A 109 0.56 -9.17 3.10
CA ALA A 109 -0.79 -9.55 2.70
C ALA A 109 -1.73 -8.34 2.53
N ASN A 110 -1.63 -7.35 3.43
CA ASN A 110 -2.37 -6.10 3.32
C ASN A 110 -1.84 -5.20 2.21
N ALA A 111 -0.53 -5.17 1.94
CA ALA A 111 0.05 -4.44 0.82
C ALA A 111 -0.51 -4.92 -0.52
N VAL A 112 -0.56 -6.25 -0.73
CA VAL A 112 -1.18 -6.87 -1.92
C VAL A 112 -2.66 -6.52 -2.00
N ARG A 113 -3.40 -6.61 -0.89
CA ARG A 113 -4.84 -6.28 -0.85
C ARG A 113 -5.11 -4.82 -1.21
N ARG A 114 -4.21 -3.90 -0.83
CA ARG A 114 -4.28 -2.47 -1.16
C ARG A 114 -3.81 -2.13 -2.57
N GLY A 115 -3.36 -3.12 -3.35
CA GLY A 115 -2.90 -2.92 -4.73
C GLY A 115 -1.56 -2.19 -4.82
N TRP A 116 -0.65 -2.41 -3.86
CA TRP A 116 0.70 -1.85 -3.95
C TRP A 116 1.44 -2.38 -5.19
N GLY A 117 2.21 -1.49 -5.82
CA GLY A 117 3.13 -1.86 -6.89
C GLY A 117 4.25 -2.77 -6.37
N TRP A 118 4.82 -3.56 -7.28
CA TRP A 118 5.80 -4.58 -6.93
C TRP A 118 7.05 -4.02 -6.26
N GLU A 119 7.63 -2.93 -6.77
CA GLU A 119 8.83 -2.28 -6.19
C GLU A 119 8.62 -1.92 -4.72
N ARG A 120 7.44 -1.38 -4.39
CA ARG A 120 7.09 -1.03 -3.00
C ARG A 120 6.94 -2.27 -2.12
N ILE A 121 6.47 -3.38 -2.68
CA ILE A 121 6.38 -4.66 -1.97
C ILE A 121 7.78 -5.23 -1.75
N GLU A 122 8.70 -5.12 -2.73
CA GLU A 122 10.09 -5.54 -2.56
C GLU A 122 10.79 -4.82 -1.42
N THR A 123 10.69 -3.48 -1.36
CA THR A 123 11.24 -2.70 -0.24
C THR A 123 10.69 -3.15 1.12
N GLU A 124 9.43 -3.59 1.15
CA GLU A 124 8.83 -4.10 2.38
C GLU A 124 9.27 -5.53 2.70
N LEU A 125 9.48 -6.36 1.68
CA LEU A 125 10.00 -7.72 1.81
C LEU A 125 11.44 -7.75 2.35
N GLU A 126 12.27 -6.76 2.03
CA GLU A 126 13.63 -6.64 2.56
C GLU A 126 13.67 -6.51 4.10
N LYS A 127 12.57 -6.09 4.72
CA LYS A 127 12.43 -5.99 6.18
C LYS A 127 11.89 -7.26 6.83
N CYS A 128 11.50 -8.25 6.02
CA CYS A 128 10.78 -9.43 6.48
C CYS A 128 11.66 -10.69 6.47
N ASP A 129 11.55 -11.48 7.53
CA ASP A 129 12.01 -12.87 7.56
C ASP A 129 10.89 -13.81 7.12
N VAL A 130 11.25 -14.90 6.44
CA VAL A 130 10.28 -15.99 6.16
C VAL A 130 10.31 -17.00 7.30
N VAL A 131 9.16 -17.22 7.93
CA VAL A 131 8.99 -18.17 9.04
C VAL A 131 7.77 -19.06 8.84
N CYS A 132 7.79 -20.28 9.37
CA CYS A 132 6.58 -21.09 9.40
C CYS A 132 5.63 -20.59 10.49
N HIS A 133 4.34 -20.92 10.39
CA HIS A 133 3.32 -20.41 11.31
C HIS A 133 3.59 -20.79 12.78
N ASN A 134 4.18 -21.96 13.03
CA ASN A 134 4.55 -22.39 14.38
C ASN A 134 5.72 -21.55 14.94
N CYS A 135 6.79 -21.39 14.16
CA CYS A 135 7.91 -20.53 14.56
C CYS A 135 7.46 -19.08 14.72
N HIS A 136 6.56 -18.59 13.87
CA HIS A 136 5.97 -17.26 13.97
C HIS A 136 5.22 -17.08 15.28
N ALA A 137 4.37 -18.04 15.67
CA ALA A 137 3.66 -18.02 16.94
C ALA A 137 4.64 -17.99 18.13
N ILE A 138 5.70 -18.79 18.09
CA ILE A 138 6.75 -18.79 19.14
C ILE A 138 7.44 -17.43 19.24
N ILE A 139 7.74 -16.77 18.11
CA ILE A 139 8.37 -15.43 18.10
C ILE A 139 7.48 -14.38 18.76
N HIS A 140 6.16 -14.48 18.60
CA HIS A 140 5.20 -13.56 19.21
C HIS A 140 4.78 -13.95 20.63
N TRP A 141 5.08 -15.17 21.06
CA TRP A 141 4.72 -15.65 22.39
C TRP A 141 5.50 -14.88 23.46
N GLY A 142 4.78 -14.17 24.34
CA GLY A 142 5.37 -13.39 25.44
C GLY A 142 5.82 -11.98 25.08
N LYS A 143 5.46 -11.47 23.89
CA LYS A 143 5.57 -10.04 23.53
C LYS A 143 4.30 -9.28 23.88
#